data_AF-A0AAN8CA22-F1
#
_entry.id   AF-A0AAN8CA22-F1
#
_cell.length_a   1.000
_cell.length_b   1.000
_cell.length_c   1.000
_cell.angle_alpha   90.00
_cell.angle_beta   90.00
_cell.angle_gamma   90.00
#
_symmetry.space_group_name_H-M   'P 1'
#
loop_
_entity.id
_entity.type
_entity.pdbx_description
1 polymer ?
#
loop_
_entity_poly.entity_id
_entity_poly.type
_entity_poly.pdbx_seq_one_letter_code
_entity_poly.pdbx_strand_id
1 'polypeptide(L)'
;MVTKAGHNCDEIHIVFDTYREDSIKNGERERRGKSKEMVVLDVISPNQNVPVVLENFWSSSISKTAFQAFYVEWLTTNYQGTKPLYLGISTQAWTVSAGCASPFPRLNCTHEEAEDRMMFHVQDILSHRSGPTSITLSSGDTDVFVCLLYHITVNWRDLGLKELWLVRNSGVRRSILPLHDICLALGDELTKCLPALHALTGCDTTSKISTKLAALNAVRKPDNSSLILNFDSPQLTENAIQLAETFLVKCLKPSTDLKTFDDL
;
A
#
# COMPACT_ATOMS: atom_id res chain seq x y z
N MET A 1 -23.87 -0.88 -11.06
CA MET A 1 -24.50 0.09 -10.13
C MET A 1 -23.70 0.09 -8.84
N VAL A 2 -22.58 0.84 -8.80
CA VAL A 2 -21.84 1.12 -7.56
C VAL A 2 -21.99 2.61 -7.35
N THR A 3 -22.93 2.96 -6.47
CA THR A 3 -23.22 4.29 -5.95
C THR A 3 -21.94 4.95 -5.40
N LYS A 4 -21.97 6.29 -5.25
CA LYS A 4 -20.90 7.14 -4.69
C LYS A 4 -20.00 6.39 -3.69
N ALA A 5 -18.67 6.46 -3.87
CA ALA A 5 -17.71 5.75 -3.03
C ALA A 5 -18.05 5.90 -1.54
N GLY A 6 -18.13 4.78 -0.82
CA GLY A 6 -18.50 4.77 0.60
C GLY A 6 -20.01 4.74 0.92
N HIS A 7 -20.93 4.82 -0.06
CA HIS A 7 -22.38 4.88 0.22
C HIS A 7 -22.94 3.67 0.99
N ASN A 8 -22.37 2.47 0.81
CA ASN A 8 -22.83 1.26 1.48
C ASN A 8 -21.88 0.79 2.61
N CYS A 9 -20.88 1.61 2.98
CA CYS A 9 -19.95 1.29 4.08
C CYS A 9 -20.51 1.76 5.43
N ASP A 10 -20.12 1.16 6.54
CA ASP A 10 -20.52 1.63 7.87
C ASP A 10 -19.67 2.80 8.37
N GLU A 11 -18.40 2.81 7.97
CA GLU A 11 -17.40 3.83 8.31
C GLU A 11 -16.49 4.10 7.09
N ILE A 12 -15.79 5.23 7.12
CA ILE A 12 -14.88 5.66 6.05
C ILE A 12 -13.52 6.00 6.66
N HIS A 13 -12.44 5.48 6.08
CA HIS A 13 -11.08 5.82 6.49
C HIS A 13 -10.36 6.53 5.33
N ILE A 14 -9.71 7.65 5.63
CA ILE A 14 -8.82 8.36 4.70
C ILE A 14 -7.44 8.42 5.36
N VAL A 15 -6.44 7.94 4.64
CA VAL A 15 -5.04 7.93 5.09
C VAL A 15 -4.16 8.63 4.07
N PHE A 16 -3.11 9.26 4.57
CA PHE A 16 -2.18 10.04 3.78
C PHE A 16 -0.74 9.58 4.02
N ASP A 17 0.12 9.79 3.02
CA ASP A 17 1.57 9.75 3.22
C ASP A 17 2.00 10.80 4.26
N THR A 18 3.10 10.52 4.94
CA THR A 18 3.83 11.46 5.78
C THR A 18 5.16 11.80 5.13
N TYR A 19 5.40 13.07 4.85
CA TYR A 19 6.65 13.51 4.24
C TYR A 19 7.67 13.87 5.32
N ARG A 20 8.73 13.08 5.44
CA ARG A 20 9.85 13.32 6.37
C ARG A 20 11.14 13.60 5.62
N GLU A 21 11.92 14.56 6.10
CA GLU A 21 13.22 14.93 5.48
C GLU A 21 14.29 13.87 5.74
N ASP A 22 14.28 13.24 6.92
CA ASP A 22 15.22 12.22 7.38
C ASP A 22 14.90 10.81 6.86
N SER A 23 14.02 10.70 5.86
CA SER A 23 13.63 9.41 5.26
C SER A 23 14.57 8.97 4.13
N ILE A 24 14.84 7.67 4.04
CA ILE A 24 15.49 7.04 2.86
C ILE A 24 14.71 7.36 1.58
N LYS A 25 13.38 7.49 1.67
CA LYS A 25 12.51 7.84 0.53
C LYS A 25 12.67 9.30 0.10
N ASN A 26 13.23 10.18 0.94
CA ASN A 26 13.42 11.58 0.59
C ASN A 26 14.37 11.73 -0.60
N GLY A 27 15.46 10.96 -0.67
CA GLY A 27 16.39 11.00 -1.81
C GLY A 27 15.72 10.62 -3.14
N GLU A 28 14.83 9.63 -3.14
CA GLU A 28 14.08 9.25 -4.34
C GLU A 28 13.02 10.31 -4.72
N ARG A 29 12.38 10.95 -3.71
CA ARG A 29 11.46 12.07 -3.93
C ARG A 29 12.18 13.27 -4.52
N GLU A 30 13.35 13.63 -4.02
CA GLU A 30 14.19 14.69 -4.59
C GLU A 30 14.59 14.35 -6.02
N ARG A 31 14.97 13.10 -6.30
CA ARG A 31 15.29 12.65 -7.67
C ARG A 31 14.10 12.81 -8.62
N ARG A 32 12.89 12.44 -8.19
CA ARG A 32 11.63 12.59 -8.97
C ARG A 32 11.18 14.05 -9.06
N GLY A 33 11.47 14.86 -8.03
CA GLY A 33 11.06 16.25 -7.86
C GLY A 33 11.98 17.30 -8.49
N LYS A 34 13.03 16.91 -9.23
CA LYS A 34 13.94 17.80 -9.98
C LYS A 34 13.27 18.48 -11.20
N SER A 35 12.05 18.95 -11.06
CA SER A 35 11.43 19.89 -11.99
C SER A 35 11.93 21.30 -11.68
N LYS A 36 12.41 22.03 -12.70
CA LYS A 36 12.77 23.45 -12.57
C LYS A 36 11.56 24.36 -12.27
N GLU A 37 10.34 23.83 -12.38
CA GLU A 37 9.07 24.57 -12.29
C GLU A 37 8.22 24.13 -11.08
N MET A 38 8.83 23.50 -10.07
CA MET A 38 8.13 23.10 -8.86
C MET A 38 7.40 24.27 -8.20
N VAL A 39 6.11 24.08 -7.88
CA VAL A 39 5.28 25.05 -7.17
C VAL A 39 5.24 24.67 -5.70
N VAL A 40 5.80 25.53 -4.85
CA VAL A 40 5.83 25.35 -3.40
C VAL A 40 4.81 26.27 -2.75
N LEU A 41 3.81 25.69 -2.10
CA LEU A 41 2.84 26.40 -1.26
C LEU A 41 2.91 25.77 0.14
N ASP A 42 3.46 26.50 1.10
CA ASP A 42 3.53 26.10 2.52
C ASP A 42 2.23 26.37 3.28
N VAL A 43 1.37 27.24 2.75
CA VAL A 43 0.02 27.54 3.26
C VAL A 43 -1.00 27.52 2.11
N ILE A 44 -2.12 26.83 2.33
CA ILE A 44 -3.23 26.73 1.36
C ILE A 44 -4.50 27.28 1.98
N SER A 45 -5.25 28.07 1.20
CA SER A 45 -6.51 28.67 1.63
C SER A 45 -7.68 28.22 0.76
N PRO A 46 -8.93 28.27 1.25
CA PRO A 46 -10.12 27.89 0.47
C PRO A 46 -10.30 28.69 -0.84
N ASN A 47 -9.80 29.94 -0.86
CA ASN A 47 -9.94 30.85 -2.00
C ASN A 47 -8.69 30.88 -2.89
N GLN A 48 -7.74 29.96 -2.67
CA GLN A 48 -6.52 29.87 -3.46
C GLN A 48 -6.84 29.42 -4.89
N ASN A 49 -6.27 30.09 -5.89
CA ASN A 49 -6.34 29.62 -7.26
C ASN A 49 -5.62 28.28 -7.40
N VAL A 50 -6.28 27.32 -8.03
CA VAL A 50 -5.69 26.00 -8.32
C VAL A 50 -4.46 26.21 -9.22
N PRO A 51 -3.29 25.63 -8.89
CA PRO A 51 -2.12 25.70 -9.75
C PRO A 51 -2.43 25.23 -11.17
N VAL A 52 -2.01 26.02 -12.16
CA VAL A 52 -2.31 25.74 -13.58
C VAL A 52 -1.75 24.39 -14.02
N VAL A 53 -0.56 24.03 -13.52
CA VAL A 53 0.09 22.75 -13.77
C VAL A 53 0.15 21.97 -12.46
N LEU A 54 -0.85 21.12 -12.22
CA LEU A 54 -0.96 20.35 -10.98
C LEU A 54 0.24 19.43 -10.72
N GLU A 55 0.86 18.90 -11.77
CA GLU A 55 2.05 18.03 -11.66
C GLU A 55 3.22 18.75 -10.96
N ASN A 56 3.38 20.06 -11.21
CA ASN A 56 4.40 20.89 -10.57
C ASN A 56 4.08 21.19 -9.11
N PHE A 57 2.80 21.17 -8.73
CA PHE A 57 2.37 21.29 -7.34
C PHE A 57 2.57 19.97 -6.58
N TRP A 58 2.17 18.84 -7.19
CA TRP A 58 2.32 17.50 -6.63
C TRP A 58 3.75 16.96 -6.69
N SER A 59 4.74 17.73 -7.14
CA SER A 59 6.16 17.36 -7.00
C SER A 59 6.76 17.83 -5.67
N SER A 60 6.17 18.82 -5.00
CA SER A 60 6.65 19.36 -3.72
C SER A 60 6.05 18.63 -2.51
N SER A 61 6.90 18.07 -1.65
CA SER A 61 6.49 17.48 -0.35
C SER A 61 5.86 18.52 0.59
N ILE A 62 6.35 19.77 0.53
CA ILE A 62 5.82 20.90 1.30
C ILE A 62 4.37 21.18 0.86
N SER A 63 4.15 21.35 -0.44
CA SER A 63 2.80 21.57 -1.01
C SER A 63 1.83 20.44 -0.68
N LYS A 64 2.28 19.18 -0.74
CA LYS A 64 1.46 18.03 -0.35
C LYS A 64 1.07 18.07 1.12
N THR A 65 2.02 18.36 1.99
CA THR A 65 1.78 18.45 3.44
C THR A 65 0.80 19.57 3.76
N ALA A 66 0.97 20.75 3.15
CA ALA A 66 0.05 21.87 3.32
C ALA A 66 -1.37 21.53 2.82
N PHE A 67 -1.48 20.82 1.70
CA PHE A 67 -2.77 20.36 1.18
C PHE A 67 -3.45 19.34 2.09
N GLN A 68 -2.70 18.37 2.62
CA GLN A 68 -3.24 17.38 3.56
C GLN A 68 -3.80 18.08 4.81
N ALA A 69 -3.06 19.03 5.39
CA ALA A 69 -3.50 19.79 6.55
C ALA A 69 -4.78 20.58 6.25
N PHE A 70 -4.79 21.34 5.15
CA PHE A 70 -5.97 22.09 4.69
C PHE A 70 -7.18 21.18 4.46
N TYR A 71 -6.99 20.04 3.79
CA TYR A 71 -8.08 19.13 3.45
C TYR A 71 -8.65 18.44 4.70
N VAL A 72 -7.80 18.07 5.66
CA VAL A 72 -8.25 17.53 6.95
C VAL A 72 -9.04 18.57 7.74
N GLU A 73 -8.55 19.81 7.84
CA GLU A 73 -9.28 20.90 8.51
C GLU A 73 -10.63 21.19 7.84
N TRP A 74 -10.66 21.15 6.51
CA TRP A 74 -11.90 21.30 5.76
C TRP A 74 -12.86 20.15 6.08
N LEU A 75 -12.40 18.89 6.11
CA LEU A 75 -13.22 17.74 6.44
C LEU A 75 -13.75 17.77 7.88
N THR A 76 -12.92 18.13 8.86
CA THR A 76 -13.35 18.20 10.27
C THR A 76 -14.44 19.25 10.48
N THR A 77 -14.48 20.30 9.64
CA THR A 77 -15.46 21.38 9.71
C THR A 77 -16.71 21.13 8.84
N ASN A 78 -16.53 20.56 7.65
CA ASN A 78 -17.56 20.53 6.60
C ASN A 78 -18.13 19.14 6.32
N TYR A 79 -17.58 18.07 6.93
CA TYR A 79 -18.11 16.73 6.72
C TYR A 79 -19.51 16.58 7.34
N GLN A 80 -20.52 16.49 6.48
CA GLN A 80 -21.94 16.31 6.84
C GLN A 80 -22.42 14.87 6.64
N GLY A 81 -21.51 13.91 6.51
CA GLY A 81 -21.88 12.50 6.37
C GLY A 81 -22.45 11.93 7.66
N THR A 82 -23.35 10.95 7.53
CA THR A 82 -23.94 10.25 8.68
C THR A 82 -23.02 9.17 9.27
N LYS A 83 -21.86 8.93 8.64
CA LYS A 83 -20.97 7.82 8.94
C LYS A 83 -19.74 8.33 9.70
N PRO A 84 -19.17 7.54 10.61
CA PRO A 84 -17.86 7.86 11.16
C PRO A 84 -16.81 7.98 10.06
N LEU A 85 -16.08 9.09 10.06
CA LEU A 85 -14.93 9.34 9.20
C LEU A 85 -13.66 9.31 10.05
N TYR A 86 -12.72 8.43 9.72
CA TYR A 86 -11.41 8.32 10.37
C TYR A 86 -10.34 8.90 9.45
N LEU A 87 -9.53 9.80 9.98
CA LEU A 87 -8.49 10.52 9.24
C LEU A 87 -7.13 10.16 9.84
N GLY A 88 -6.25 9.52 9.08
CA GLY A 88 -4.85 9.29 9.46
C GLY A 88 -3.94 10.31 8.78
N ILE A 89 -3.37 11.24 9.54
CA ILE A 89 -2.53 12.33 9.04
C ILE A 89 -1.28 12.51 9.91
N SER A 90 -0.10 12.54 9.29
CA SER A 90 1.17 12.57 10.03
C SER A 90 1.19 11.46 11.10
N THR A 91 1.64 11.70 12.32
CA THR A 91 1.65 10.67 13.38
C THR A 91 0.33 10.50 14.12
N GLN A 92 -0.70 11.23 13.73
CA GLN A 92 -1.96 11.32 14.46
C GLN A 92 -3.14 10.77 13.66
N ALA A 93 -4.18 10.38 14.37
CA ALA A 93 -5.47 10.07 13.79
C ALA A 93 -6.59 10.84 14.48
N TRP A 94 -7.64 11.09 13.71
CA TRP A 94 -8.83 11.82 14.12
C TRP A 94 -10.07 11.05 13.70
N THR A 95 -11.16 11.25 14.44
CA THR A 95 -12.50 10.83 14.01
C THR A 95 -13.39 12.05 13.85
N VAL A 96 -14.23 12.03 12.82
CA VAL A 96 -15.27 13.04 12.57
C VAL A 96 -16.60 12.30 12.56
N SER A 97 -17.47 12.63 13.50
CA SER A 97 -18.79 12.04 13.61
C SER A 97 -19.78 13.07 14.17
N ALA A 98 -21.01 13.08 13.65
CA ALA A 98 -22.06 13.99 14.10
C ALA A 98 -21.63 15.48 14.15
N GLY A 99 -20.80 15.92 13.19
CA GLY A 99 -20.30 17.30 13.11
C GLY A 99 -19.23 17.67 14.14
N CYS A 100 -18.68 16.70 14.88
CA CYS A 100 -17.60 16.91 15.83
C CYS A 100 -16.35 16.13 15.41
N ALA A 101 -15.20 16.78 15.48
CA ALA A 101 -13.89 16.16 15.28
C ALA A 101 -13.17 15.99 16.62
N SER A 102 -12.62 14.80 16.87
CA SER A 102 -11.84 14.51 18.06
C SER A 102 -10.63 13.63 17.74
N PRO A 103 -9.52 13.74 18.51
CA PRO A 103 -8.39 12.83 18.37
C PRO A 103 -8.84 11.36 18.52
N PHE A 104 -8.20 10.47 17.77
CA PHE A 104 -8.46 9.03 17.80
C PHE A 104 -7.15 8.24 17.98
N PRO A 105 -6.59 8.23 19.20
CA PRO A 105 -5.22 7.73 19.44
C PRO A 105 -4.95 6.29 19.02
N ARG A 106 -6.00 5.45 18.95
CA ARG A 106 -5.91 4.05 18.52
C ARG A 106 -5.33 3.89 17.11
N LEU A 107 -5.53 4.87 16.24
CA LEU A 107 -5.01 4.86 14.87
C LEU A 107 -3.76 5.75 14.69
N ASN A 108 -3.16 6.26 15.78
CA ASN A 108 -1.87 6.94 15.70
C ASN A 108 -0.78 5.95 15.25
N CYS A 109 0.02 6.30 14.26
CA CYS A 109 1.13 5.47 13.80
C CYS A 109 2.26 6.30 13.18
N THR A 110 3.44 5.71 13.07
CA THR A 110 4.63 6.36 12.49
C THR A 110 4.94 5.89 11.07
N HIS A 111 4.08 5.08 10.45
CA HIS A 111 4.24 4.60 9.08
C HIS A 111 4.37 5.76 8.10
N GLU A 112 5.28 5.70 7.14
CA GLU A 112 5.50 6.84 6.25
C GLU A 112 4.51 6.84 5.08
N GLU A 113 4.30 5.69 4.47
CA GLU A 113 3.53 5.56 3.23
C GLU A 113 2.05 5.26 3.51
N ALA A 114 1.17 5.74 2.64
CA ALA A 114 -0.27 5.55 2.78
C ALA A 114 -0.67 4.08 2.73
N GLU A 115 -0.01 3.25 1.93
CA GLU A 115 -0.24 1.82 1.79
C GLU A 115 -0.07 1.05 3.11
N ASP A 116 1.00 1.32 3.85
CA ASP A 116 1.24 0.69 5.16
C ASP A 116 0.17 1.11 6.18
N ARG A 117 -0.22 2.39 6.13
CA ARG A 117 -1.31 2.92 6.96
C ARG A 117 -2.65 2.28 6.62
N MET A 118 -2.90 2.00 5.34
CA MET A 118 -4.11 1.26 4.92
C MET A 118 -4.12 -0.13 5.55
N MET A 119 -2.99 -0.87 5.52
CA MET A 119 -2.92 -2.20 6.16
C MET A 119 -3.18 -2.10 7.67
N PHE A 120 -2.59 -1.11 8.34
CA PHE A 120 -2.80 -0.87 9.76
C PHE A 120 -4.26 -0.54 10.10
N HIS A 121 -4.93 0.31 9.31
CA HIS A 121 -6.34 0.62 9.50
C HIS A 121 -7.23 -0.60 9.28
N VAL A 122 -6.95 -1.43 8.26
CA VAL A 122 -7.69 -2.69 8.03
C VAL A 122 -7.52 -3.64 9.21
N GLN A 123 -6.29 -3.81 9.70
CA GLN A 123 -5.99 -4.62 10.87
C GLN A 123 -6.76 -4.12 12.10
N ASP A 124 -6.78 -2.81 12.34
CA ASP A 124 -7.50 -2.22 13.47
C ASP A 124 -9.01 -2.46 13.40
N ILE A 125 -9.63 -2.27 12.22
CA ILE A 125 -11.05 -2.55 11.99
C ILE A 125 -11.36 -4.01 12.33
N LEU A 126 -10.61 -4.94 11.75
CA LEU A 126 -10.84 -6.37 11.94
C LEU A 126 -10.61 -6.82 13.39
N SER A 127 -9.67 -6.20 14.10
CA SER A 127 -9.36 -6.55 15.48
C SER A 127 -10.43 -6.11 16.48
N HIS A 128 -11.23 -5.10 16.14
CA HIS A 128 -12.21 -4.50 17.06
C HIS A 128 -13.67 -4.71 16.64
N ARG A 129 -13.89 -5.16 15.41
CA ARG A 129 -15.22 -5.40 14.88
C ARG A 129 -15.63 -6.84 15.15
N SER A 130 -16.87 -7.02 15.62
CA SER A 130 -17.43 -8.36 15.82
C SER A 130 -18.14 -8.83 14.55
N GLY A 131 -17.85 -10.06 14.13
CA GLY A 131 -18.53 -10.74 13.03
C GLY A 131 -17.90 -10.51 11.65
N PRO A 132 -18.49 -11.14 10.60
CA PRO A 132 -17.95 -11.09 9.24
C PRO A 132 -17.90 -9.65 8.71
N THR A 133 -16.72 -9.23 8.25
CA THR A 133 -16.45 -7.87 7.80
C THR A 133 -16.07 -7.84 6.33
N SER A 134 -16.69 -6.95 5.55
CA SER A 134 -16.32 -6.69 4.15
C SER A 134 -15.66 -5.32 4.03
N ILE A 135 -14.53 -5.24 3.34
CA ILE A 135 -13.72 -4.01 3.21
C ILE A 135 -13.56 -3.65 1.74
N THR A 136 -13.68 -2.36 1.44
CA THR A 136 -13.34 -1.80 0.13
C THR A 136 -12.21 -0.78 0.28
N LEU A 137 -11.10 -1.03 -0.40
CA LEU A 137 -9.95 -0.11 -0.45
C LEU A 137 -9.88 0.55 -1.81
N SER A 138 -9.51 1.82 -1.84
CA SER A 138 -9.28 2.56 -3.07
C SER A 138 -7.83 3.02 -3.11
N SER A 139 -7.05 2.45 -4.01
CA SER A 139 -5.67 2.88 -4.25
C SER A 139 -5.31 2.74 -5.72
N GLY A 140 -4.52 3.70 -6.22
CA GLY A 140 -3.87 3.62 -7.53
C GLY A 140 -2.54 2.86 -7.48
N ASP A 141 -2.00 2.64 -6.29
CA ASP A 141 -0.70 2.01 -6.08
C ASP A 141 -0.75 0.49 -6.31
N THR A 142 0.24 -0.04 -7.02
CA THR A 142 0.37 -1.47 -7.27
C THR A 142 0.91 -2.24 -6.07
N ASP A 143 1.65 -1.59 -5.18
CA ASP A 143 2.27 -2.26 -4.03
C ASP A 143 1.21 -2.61 -2.97
N VAL A 144 0.16 -1.78 -2.88
CA VAL A 144 -1.07 -2.10 -2.12
C VAL A 144 -1.65 -3.44 -2.53
N PHE A 145 -1.68 -3.78 -3.83
CA PHE A 145 -2.23 -5.06 -4.27
C PHE A 145 -1.48 -6.25 -3.68
N VAL A 146 -0.15 -6.20 -3.66
CA VAL A 146 0.68 -7.29 -3.12
C VAL A 146 0.50 -7.41 -1.61
N CYS A 147 0.53 -6.29 -0.89
CA CYS A 147 0.36 -6.27 0.57
C CYS A 147 -1.02 -6.80 0.98
N LEU A 148 -2.10 -6.42 0.29
CA LEU A 148 -3.45 -6.89 0.60
C LEU A 148 -3.60 -8.39 0.40
N LEU A 149 -3.08 -8.95 -0.70
CA LEU A 149 -3.14 -10.39 -0.93
C LEU A 149 -2.44 -11.15 0.21
N TYR A 150 -1.23 -10.70 0.57
CA TYR A 150 -0.46 -11.28 1.67
C TYR A 150 -1.26 -11.29 2.98
N HIS A 151 -1.75 -10.12 3.43
CA HIS A 151 -2.47 -10.01 4.70
C HIS A 151 -3.81 -10.75 4.74
N ILE A 152 -4.56 -10.82 3.63
CA ILE A 152 -5.74 -11.71 3.55
C ILE A 152 -5.36 -13.13 3.98
N THR A 153 -4.26 -13.64 3.43
CA THR A 153 -3.83 -15.02 3.60
C THR A 153 -3.18 -15.29 4.96
N VAL A 154 -2.40 -14.36 5.50
CA VAL A 154 -1.63 -14.63 6.73
C VAL A 154 -2.36 -14.34 8.03
N ASN A 155 -3.31 -13.40 8.06
CA ASN A 155 -3.95 -13.03 9.33
C ASN A 155 -5.40 -12.52 9.23
N TRP A 156 -5.81 -11.84 8.16
CA TRP A 156 -7.10 -11.15 8.17
C TRP A 156 -8.32 -12.07 8.04
N ARG A 157 -8.18 -13.22 7.37
CA ARG A 157 -9.26 -14.24 7.33
C ARG A 157 -9.64 -14.71 8.74
N ASP A 158 -8.64 -14.96 9.58
CA ASP A 158 -8.84 -15.43 10.96
C ASP A 158 -9.45 -14.35 11.86
N LEU A 159 -9.30 -13.08 11.48
CA LEU A 159 -9.92 -11.92 12.12
C LEU A 159 -11.31 -11.59 11.57
N GLY A 160 -11.92 -12.48 10.78
CA GLY A 160 -13.28 -12.32 10.29
C GLY A 160 -13.42 -11.51 9.01
N LEU A 161 -12.34 -11.27 8.26
CA LEU A 161 -12.43 -10.69 6.91
C LEU A 161 -13.14 -11.67 5.98
N LYS A 162 -14.31 -11.25 5.48
CA LYS A 162 -15.13 -12.03 4.55
C LYS A 162 -14.83 -11.70 3.10
N GLU A 163 -14.84 -10.41 2.76
CA GLU A 163 -14.61 -9.93 1.41
C GLU A 163 -13.69 -8.71 1.43
N LEU A 164 -12.74 -8.70 0.51
CA LEU A 164 -11.89 -7.54 0.26
C LEU A 164 -11.98 -7.15 -1.22
N TRP A 165 -12.28 -5.88 -1.46
CA TRP A 165 -12.41 -5.30 -2.79
C TRP A 165 -11.39 -4.18 -2.98
N LEU A 166 -10.55 -4.28 -4.02
CA LEU A 166 -9.63 -3.22 -4.39
C LEU A 166 -10.20 -2.44 -5.58
N VAL A 167 -10.49 -1.17 -5.36
CA VAL A 167 -10.86 -0.20 -6.39
C VAL A 167 -9.58 0.46 -6.90
N ARG A 168 -9.25 0.24 -8.17
CA ARG A 168 -8.17 0.96 -8.86
C ARG A 168 -8.75 1.99 -9.80
N ASN A 169 -8.35 3.23 -9.60
CA ASN A 169 -8.68 4.34 -10.48
C ASN A 169 -7.46 4.63 -11.35
N SER A 170 -7.43 4.07 -12.56
CA SER A 170 -6.35 4.33 -13.52
C SER A 170 -6.90 5.13 -14.70
N GLY A 171 -6.64 6.43 -14.70
CA GLY A 171 -7.17 7.36 -15.69
C GLY A 171 -8.70 7.31 -15.76
N VAL A 172 -9.23 6.96 -16.94
CA VAL A 172 -10.69 6.92 -17.21
C VAL A 172 -11.33 5.59 -16.80
N ARG A 173 -10.55 4.53 -16.52
CA ARG A 173 -11.07 3.19 -16.23
C ARG A 173 -11.02 2.92 -14.72
N ARG A 174 -12.20 2.76 -14.14
CA ARG A 174 -12.38 2.21 -12.80
C ARG A 174 -12.43 0.68 -12.90
N SER A 175 -11.50 0.01 -12.23
CA SER A 175 -11.54 -1.46 -12.05
C SER A 175 -11.79 -1.79 -10.58
N ILE A 176 -12.60 -2.81 -10.34
CA ILE A 176 -12.89 -3.32 -8.99
C ILE A 176 -12.44 -4.78 -8.99
N LEU A 177 -11.51 -5.12 -8.10
CA LEU A 177 -10.92 -6.46 -8.01
C LEU A 177 -11.39 -7.17 -6.73
N PRO A 178 -12.00 -8.37 -6.83
CA PRO A 178 -12.31 -9.20 -5.67
C PRO A 178 -11.03 -9.91 -5.18
N LEU A 179 -10.32 -9.31 -4.24
CA LEU A 179 -9.03 -9.85 -3.77
C LEU A 179 -9.21 -11.17 -3.02
N HIS A 180 -10.36 -11.38 -2.38
CA HIS A 180 -10.70 -12.64 -1.72
C HIS A 180 -10.75 -13.82 -2.70
N ASP A 181 -11.38 -13.65 -3.87
CA ASP A 181 -11.40 -14.66 -4.94
C ASP A 181 -10.02 -14.86 -5.58
N ILE A 182 -9.26 -13.78 -5.74
CA ILE A 182 -7.89 -13.85 -6.28
C ILE A 182 -6.99 -14.65 -5.34
N CYS A 183 -7.04 -14.44 -4.02
CA CYS A 183 -6.30 -15.26 -3.07
C CYS A 183 -6.71 -16.73 -3.13
N LEU A 184 -8.01 -17.04 -3.29
CA LEU A 184 -8.48 -18.42 -3.46
C LEU A 184 -7.91 -19.06 -4.74
N ALA A 185 -7.87 -18.31 -5.84
CA ALA A 185 -7.35 -18.79 -7.12
C ALA A 185 -5.82 -18.94 -7.14
N LEU A 186 -5.09 -18.08 -6.43
CA LEU A 186 -3.62 -18.16 -6.33
C LEU A 186 -3.15 -19.23 -5.36
N GLY A 187 -3.92 -19.50 -4.30
CA GLY A 187 -3.55 -20.38 -3.21
C GLY A 187 -2.62 -19.71 -2.20
N ASP A 188 -2.70 -20.18 -0.95
CA ASP A 188 -2.05 -19.51 0.18
C ASP A 188 -0.52 -19.49 0.06
N GLU A 189 0.08 -20.56 -0.46
CA GLU A 189 1.53 -20.68 -0.62
C GLU A 189 2.09 -19.60 -1.57
N LEU A 190 1.50 -19.45 -2.76
CA LEU A 190 1.92 -18.45 -3.72
C LEU A 190 1.71 -17.04 -3.19
N THR A 191 0.58 -16.79 -2.53
CA THR A 191 0.27 -15.48 -1.95
C THR A 191 1.27 -15.08 -0.87
N LYS A 192 1.71 -16.02 -0.02
CA LYS A 192 2.76 -15.79 0.99
C LYS A 192 4.11 -15.46 0.37
N CYS A 193 4.42 -16.01 -0.81
CA CYS A 193 5.66 -15.70 -1.52
C CYS A 193 5.70 -14.30 -2.16
N LEU A 194 4.55 -13.63 -2.36
CA LEU A 194 4.50 -12.40 -3.18
C LEU A 194 5.36 -11.25 -2.65
N PRO A 195 5.42 -10.96 -1.32
CA PRO A 195 6.30 -9.92 -0.81
C PRO A 195 7.79 -10.23 -1.03
N ALA A 196 8.22 -11.46 -0.74
CA ALA A 196 9.60 -11.90 -0.99
C ALA A 196 9.96 -11.80 -2.47
N LEU A 197 9.08 -12.30 -3.35
CA LEU A 197 9.21 -12.18 -4.80
C LEU A 197 9.32 -10.71 -5.23
N HIS A 198 8.48 -9.84 -4.66
CA HIS A 198 8.49 -8.42 -4.96
C HIS A 198 9.81 -7.76 -4.52
N ALA A 199 10.31 -8.03 -3.31
CA ALA A 199 11.56 -7.46 -2.84
C ALA A 199 12.78 -8.00 -3.62
N LEU A 200 12.86 -9.32 -3.83
CA LEU A 200 14.01 -9.99 -4.44
C LEU A 200 14.22 -9.59 -5.91
N THR A 201 13.15 -9.46 -6.69
CA THR A 201 13.33 -9.17 -8.13
C THR A 201 13.51 -7.68 -8.42
N GLY A 202 13.39 -6.82 -7.41
CA GLY A 202 13.53 -5.36 -7.50
C GLY A 202 12.28 -4.61 -7.07
N CYS A 203 12.41 -3.73 -6.08
CA CYS A 203 11.42 -2.76 -5.62
C CYS A 203 12.06 -1.39 -5.41
N ASP A 204 11.38 -0.46 -4.72
CA ASP A 204 11.94 0.88 -4.43
C ASP A 204 13.27 0.85 -3.65
N THR A 205 13.54 -0.20 -2.89
CA THR A 205 14.74 -0.33 -2.05
C THR A 205 15.77 -1.33 -2.57
N THR A 206 15.46 -2.08 -3.63
CA THR A 206 16.34 -3.12 -4.18
C THR A 206 16.53 -2.95 -5.68
N SER A 207 17.71 -3.30 -6.19
CA SER A 207 17.97 -3.25 -7.63
C SER A 207 17.10 -4.23 -8.40
N LYS A 208 16.71 -3.85 -9.62
CA LYS A 208 15.97 -4.73 -10.51
C LYS A 208 16.86 -5.86 -11.03
N ILE A 209 16.58 -7.08 -10.59
CA ILE A 209 17.27 -8.30 -11.04
C ILE A 209 16.45 -9.01 -12.12
N SER A 210 15.13 -9.09 -11.98
CA SER A 210 14.25 -9.74 -12.97
C SER A 210 12.88 -9.05 -13.06
N THR A 211 12.03 -9.52 -13.97
CA THR A 211 10.65 -9.00 -14.09
C THR A 211 9.71 -9.74 -13.13
N LYS A 212 8.67 -9.05 -12.64
CA LYS A 212 7.63 -9.68 -11.80
C LYS A 212 6.95 -10.86 -12.51
N LEU A 213 6.78 -10.77 -13.83
CA LEU A 213 6.21 -11.86 -14.63
C LEU A 213 7.14 -13.09 -14.66
N ALA A 214 8.44 -12.89 -14.89
CA ALA A 214 9.42 -13.98 -14.87
C ALA A 214 9.46 -14.63 -13.49
N ALA A 215 9.43 -13.84 -12.43
CA ALA A 215 9.41 -14.33 -11.06
C ALA A 215 8.13 -15.11 -10.73
N LEU A 216 6.96 -14.64 -11.17
CA LEU A 216 5.69 -15.34 -11.03
C LEU A 216 5.70 -16.68 -11.78
N ASN A 217 6.32 -16.73 -12.96
CA ASN A 217 6.49 -17.98 -13.70
C ASN A 217 7.49 -18.91 -13.02
N ALA A 218 8.54 -18.38 -12.39
CA ALA A 218 9.54 -19.16 -11.67
C ALA A 218 8.97 -19.78 -10.40
N VAL A 219 8.28 -19.01 -9.57
CA VAL A 219 7.72 -19.48 -8.28
C VAL A 219 6.61 -20.53 -8.48
N ARG A 220 5.90 -20.49 -9.62
CA ARG A 220 4.85 -21.47 -9.97
C ARG A 220 5.39 -22.83 -10.43
N LYS A 221 6.69 -22.94 -10.71
CA LYS A 221 7.28 -24.25 -11.02
C LYS A 221 7.36 -25.08 -9.73
N PRO A 222 7.29 -26.42 -9.85
CA PRO A 222 7.38 -27.31 -8.69
C PRO A 222 8.59 -26.96 -7.80
N ASP A 223 8.36 -26.99 -6.49
CA ASP A 223 9.32 -26.77 -5.40
C ASP A 223 9.97 -25.37 -5.32
N ASN A 224 9.77 -24.49 -6.30
CA ASN A 224 10.45 -23.19 -6.33
C ASN A 224 9.90 -22.16 -5.32
N SER A 225 8.66 -22.31 -4.87
CA SER A 225 8.08 -21.52 -3.77
C SER A 225 8.91 -21.66 -2.48
N SER A 226 9.34 -22.89 -2.17
CA SER A 226 10.16 -23.19 -0.99
C SER A 226 11.49 -22.42 -0.93
N LEU A 227 11.99 -21.98 -2.10
CA LEU A 227 13.22 -21.21 -2.21
C LEU A 227 13.11 -19.80 -1.61
N ILE A 228 11.89 -19.27 -1.49
CA ILE A 228 11.66 -17.90 -1.01
C ILE A 228 10.68 -17.79 0.16
N LEU A 229 10.04 -18.89 0.55
CA LEU A 229 9.08 -18.91 1.67
C LEU A 229 9.70 -18.50 3.01
N ASN A 230 11.00 -18.69 3.22
CA ASN A 230 11.67 -18.32 4.47
C ASN A 230 12.32 -16.93 4.42
N PHE A 231 12.15 -16.19 3.32
CA PHE A 231 12.78 -14.90 3.12
C PHE A 231 12.08 -13.76 3.90
N ASP A 232 10.87 -14.02 4.42
CA ASP A 232 10.10 -13.10 5.27
C ASP A 232 10.42 -13.26 6.77
N SER A 233 11.39 -14.12 7.13
CA SER A 233 11.84 -14.32 8.51
C SER A 233 12.49 -13.05 9.10
N PRO A 234 12.23 -12.69 10.38
CA PRO A 234 12.86 -11.56 11.06
C PRO A 234 14.40 -11.61 11.06
N GLN A 235 14.97 -12.81 10.98
CA GLN A 235 16.40 -13.02 10.79
C GLN A 235 16.61 -13.87 9.55
N LEU A 236 17.34 -13.31 8.59
CA LEU A 236 17.76 -14.02 7.39
C LEU A 236 18.94 -14.93 7.74
N THR A 237 18.74 -16.24 7.55
CA THR A 237 19.81 -17.23 7.67
C THR A 237 20.62 -17.30 6.38
N GLU A 238 21.87 -17.76 6.46
CA GLU A 238 22.69 -18.01 5.27
C GLU A 238 21.99 -18.94 4.28
N ASN A 239 21.30 -19.97 4.78
CA ASN A 239 20.51 -20.88 3.96
C ASN A 239 19.36 -20.16 3.24
N ALA A 240 18.63 -19.26 3.91
CA ALA A 240 17.58 -18.47 3.27
C ALA A 240 18.13 -17.57 2.15
N ILE A 241 19.32 -17.00 2.35
CA ILE A 241 20.00 -16.18 1.33
C ILE A 241 20.38 -17.03 0.11
N GLN A 242 20.98 -18.21 0.32
CA GLN A 242 21.35 -19.13 -0.76
C GLN A 242 20.13 -19.63 -1.56
N LEU A 243 19.03 -19.94 -0.88
CA LEU A 243 17.78 -20.33 -1.53
C LEU A 243 17.19 -19.18 -2.35
N ALA A 244 17.20 -17.96 -1.82
CA ALA A 244 16.75 -16.77 -2.55
C ALA A 244 17.63 -16.47 -3.77
N GLU A 245 18.94 -16.68 -3.68
CA GLU A 245 19.86 -16.59 -4.82
C GLU A 245 19.49 -17.62 -5.90
N THR A 246 19.29 -18.89 -5.52
CA THR A 246 18.84 -19.94 -6.44
C THR A 246 17.53 -19.57 -7.14
N PHE A 247 16.59 -18.97 -6.40
CA PHE A 247 15.35 -18.47 -6.98
C PHE A 247 15.60 -17.39 -8.03
N LEU A 248 16.47 -16.41 -7.75
CA LEU A 248 16.78 -15.32 -8.67
C LEU A 248 17.49 -15.80 -9.94
N VAL A 249 18.41 -16.75 -9.83
CA VAL A 249 19.04 -17.42 -10.98
C VAL A 249 17.98 -18.08 -11.86
N LYS A 250 17.00 -18.79 -11.26
CA LYS A 250 15.87 -19.38 -11.98
C LYS A 250 14.92 -18.35 -12.60
N CYS A 251 14.84 -17.13 -12.03
CA CYS A 251 14.11 -16.01 -12.63
C CYS A 251 14.81 -15.44 -13.86
N LEU A 252 16.14 -15.45 -13.91
CA LEU A 252 16.94 -14.96 -15.03
C LEU A 252 17.06 -15.98 -16.16
N LYS A 253 17.29 -17.25 -15.80
CA LYS A 253 17.47 -18.35 -16.74
C LYS A 253 16.44 -19.45 -16.42
N PRO A 254 15.22 -19.34 -16.96
CA PRO A 254 14.17 -20.32 -16.68
C PRO A 254 14.59 -21.74 -17.02
N SER A 255 14.30 -22.69 -16.12
CA SER A 255 14.61 -24.13 -16.28
C SER A 255 16.10 -24.47 -16.21
N THR A 256 16.90 -23.61 -15.58
CA THR A 256 18.29 -23.90 -15.28
C THR A 256 18.46 -24.72 -13.99
N ASP A 257 19.53 -25.52 -13.97
CA ASP A 257 20.02 -26.25 -12.79
C ASP A 257 21.08 -25.46 -11.99
N LEU A 258 21.48 -24.29 -12.50
CA LEU A 258 22.40 -23.38 -11.81
C LEU A 258 21.76 -22.85 -10.52
N LYS A 259 22.60 -22.62 -9.50
CA LYS A 259 22.14 -22.28 -8.14
C LYS A 259 22.63 -20.92 -7.68
N THR A 260 23.76 -20.45 -8.19
CA THR A 260 24.35 -19.17 -7.77
C THR A 260 24.52 -18.23 -8.97
N PHE A 261 24.73 -16.95 -8.71
CA PHE A 261 25.06 -15.99 -9.76
C PHE A 261 26.44 -16.25 -10.37
N ASP A 262 27.37 -16.84 -9.60
CA ASP A 262 28.70 -17.22 -10.10
C ASP A 262 28.65 -18.31 -11.18
N ASP A 263 27.55 -19.07 -11.22
CA ASP A 263 27.32 -20.12 -12.20
C ASP A 263 26.83 -19.59 -13.58
N LEU A 264 26.41 -18.32 -13.67
CA LEU A 264 25.75 -17.72 -14.86
C LEU A 264 26.73 -17.21 -15.92
#